data_AF-A0A6N8BAD1-F1
#
_entry.id   AF-A0A6N8BAD1-F1
#
_cell.length_a   1.000
_cell.length_b   1.000
_cell.length_c   1.000
_cell.angle_alpha   90.00
_cell.angle_beta   90.00
_cell.angle_gamma   90.00
#
_symmetry.space_group_name_H-M   'P 1'
#
loop_
_entity.id
_entity.type
_entity.pdbx_description
1 polymer ?
#
loop_
_entity_poly.entity_id
_entity_poly.type
_entity_poly.pdbx_seq_one_letter_code
_entity_poly.pdbx_strand_id
1 'polypeptide(L)'
;MCEGKLRQEVSWSALALCILAPALYTPEQAFQILAPEKKRRLTDQKVKEMVEMKRSMSYRELSKIYNIPRGTIHYHIKKYEQAMTGRDKNAETGMPELRYGLA
;
A
#
# COMPACT_ATOMS: atom_id res chain seq x y z
N MET A 1 15.53 0.16 -6.48
CA MET A 1 16.49 1.28 -6.41
C MET A 1 15.92 2.54 -7.09
N CYS A 2 15.03 3.30 -6.45
CA CYS A 2 14.53 4.58 -6.98
C CYS A 2 14.14 5.60 -5.88
N GLU A 3 14.49 5.38 -4.61
CA GLU A 3 14.00 6.26 -3.53
C GLU A 3 14.71 7.61 -3.46
N GLY A 4 15.91 7.73 -4.06
CA GLY A 4 16.71 8.96 -4.03
C GLY A 4 16.21 10.08 -4.95
N LYS A 5 15.69 9.77 -6.15
CA LYS A 5 15.20 10.79 -7.10
C LYS A 5 13.91 11.47 -6.62
N LEU A 6 12.99 10.69 -6.06
CA LEU A 6 11.74 11.20 -5.48
C LEU A 6 11.98 12.20 -4.33
N ARG A 7 13.03 12.02 -3.53
CA ARG A 7 13.35 12.96 -2.44
C ARG A 7 13.78 14.34 -2.93
N GLN A 8 14.59 14.41 -4.00
CA GLN A 8 15.07 15.70 -4.50
C GLN A 8 13.96 16.50 -5.18
N GLU A 9 13.10 15.85 -5.97
CA GLU A 9 11.98 16.52 -6.65
C GLU A 9 10.95 17.09 -5.68
N VAL A 10 10.66 16.38 -4.59
CA VAL A 10 9.78 16.87 -3.52
C VAL A 10 10.40 18.09 -2.81
N SER A 11 11.73 18.12 -2.66
CA SER A 11 12.44 19.25 -2.04
C SER A 11 12.35 20.54 -2.86
N TRP A 12 12.56 20.47 -4.18
CA TRP A 12 12.47 21.64 -5.06
C TRP A 12 11.03 22.13 -5.22
N SER A 13 10.08 21.21 -5.26
CA SER A 13 8.65 21.54 -5.35
C SER A 13 8.14 22.21 -4.07
N ALA A 14 8.60 21.76 -2.90
CA ALA A 14 8.24 22.37 -1.61
C ALA A 14 8.83 23.78 -1.49
N LEU A 15 10.08 23.98 -1.93
CA LEU A 15 10.71 25.29 -2.00
C LEU A 15 9.93 26.24 -2.92
N ALA A 16 9.54 25.78 -4.11
CA ALA A 16 8.77 26.57 -5.06
C ALA A 16 7.41 27.00 -4.48
N LEU A 17 6.69 26.13 -3.77
CA LEU A 17 5.45 26.48 -3.08
C LEU A 17 5.64 27.55 -2.00
N CYS A 18 6.72 27.47 -1.23
CA CYS A 18 7.04 28.46 -0.20
C CYS A 18 7.36 29.84 -0.81
N ILE A 19 8.03 29.87 -1.97
CA ILE A 19 8.38 31.11 -2.68
C ILE A 19 7.14 31.72 -3.34
N LEU A 20 6.30 30.91 -3.98
CA LEU A 20 5.14 31.38 -4.74
C LEU A 20 3.98 31.82 -3.85
N ALA A 21 3.86 31.24 -2.65
CA ALA A 21 2.75 31.52 -1.74
C ALA A 21 3.20 31.57 -0.25
N PRO A 22 4.06 32.54 0.11
CA PRO A 22 4.67 32.61 1.44
C PRO A 22 3.68 32.86 2.58
N ALA A 23 2.49 33.41 2.28
CA ALA A 23 1.45 33.66 3.27
C ALA A 23 0.52 32.46 3.52
N LEU A 24 0.53 31.45 2.63
CA LEU A 24 -0.41 30.33 2.66
C LEU A 24 0.22 29.02 3.11
N TYR A 25 1.52 28.83 2.91
CA TYR A 25 2.18 27.57 3.20
C TYR A 25 3.50 27.77 3.95
N THR A 26 3.62 27.14 5.12
CA THR A 26 4.91 26.95 5.77
C THR A 26 5.66 25.79 5.09
N PRO A 27 7.00 25.75 5.17
CA PRO A 27 7.77 24.64 4.60
C PRO A 27 7.28 23.27 5.08
N GLU A 28 6.87 23.12 6.33
CA GLU A 28 6.33 21.88 6.89
C GLU A 28 5.01 21.46 6.22
N GLN A 29 4.13 22.42 5.94
CA GLN A 29 2.86 22.18 5.25
C GLN A 29 3.08 21.82 3.78
N ALA A 30 4.01 22.50 3.10
CA ALA A 30 4.38 22.18 1.73
C ALA A 30 4.93 20.74 1.62
N PHE A 31 5.76 20.33 2.59
CA PHE A 31 6.24 18.94 2.66
C PHE A 31 5.13 17.93 2.95
N GLN A 32 4.13 18.26 3.77
CA GLN A 32 2.99 17.35 4.00
C GLN A 32 2.14 17.13 2.76
N ILE A 33 1.90 18.18 1.97
CA ILE A 33 1.12 18.11 0.74
C ILE A 33 1.86 17.32 -0.35
N LEU A 34 3.17 17.50 -0.44
CA LEU A 34 4.02 16.88 -1.46
C LEU A 34 4.61 15.53 -1.04
N ALA A 35 4.48 15.15 0.24
CA ALA A 35 4.97 13.86 0.70
C ALA A 35 4.22 12.75 -0.07
N PRO A 36 4.93 11.82 -0.72
CA PRO A 36 4.27 10.69 -1.34
C PRO A 36 3.49 9.94 -0.26
N GLU A 37 2.21 9.62 -0.52
CA GLU A 37 1.41 8.87 0.42
C GLU A 37 2.18 7.62 0.84
N LYS A 38 2.42 7.47 2.15
CA LYS A 38 3.09 6.27 2.67
C LYS A 38 2.30 5.07 2.18
N LYS A 39 2.96 4.19 1.42
CA LYS A 39 2.39 2.90 1.00
C LYS A 39 1.82 2.23 2.24
N ARG A 40 0.49 2.19 2.36
CA ARG A 40 -0.18 1.60 3.52
C ARG A 40 0.21 0.12 3.54
N ARG A 41 0.90 -0.32 4.59
CA ARG A 41 1.20 -1.74 4.78
C ARG A 41 -0.13 -2.49 4.80
N LEU A 42 -0.20 -3.55 4.00
CA LEU A 42 -1.35 -4.44 4.00
C LEU A 42 -1.24 -5.31 5.24
N THR A 43 -2.22 -5.20 6.14
CA THR A 43 -2.30 -6.03 7.34
C THR A 43 -3.09 -7.30 7.06
N ASP A 44 -2.79 -8.37 7.79
CA ASP A 44 -3.46 -9.67 7.66
C ASP A 44 -4.97 -9.55 7.85
N GLN A 45 -5.40 -8.68 8.76
CA GLN A 45 -6.81 -8.36 8.98
C GLN A 45 -7.49 -7.80 7.73
N LYS A 46 -6.83 -6.90 7.00
CA LYS A 46 -7.36 -6.35 5.73
C LYS A 46 -7.47 -7.42 4.66
N VAL A 47 -6.52 -8.36 4.62
CA VAL A 47 -6.56 -9.47 3.66
C VAL A 47 -7.74 -10.38 3.95
N LYS A 48 -8.04 -10.67 5.22
CA LYS A 48 -9.23 -11.40 5.61
C LYS A 48 -10.51 -10.69 5.18
N GLU A 49 -10.62 -9.38 5.44
CA GLU A 49 -11.76 -8.56 4.99
C GLU A 49 -11.90 -8.54 3.46
N MET A 50 -10.79 -8.51 2.72
CA MET A 50 -10.79 -8.61 1.25
C MET A 50 -11.31 -9.97 0.76
N VAL A 51 -10.97 -11.06 1.44
CA VAL A 51 -11.45 -12.42 1.10
C VAL A 51 -12.96 -12.54 1.36
N GLU A 52 -13.43 -11.97 2.47
CA GLU A 52 -14.87 -11.94 2.80
C GLU A 52 -15.64 -11.10 1.77
N MET A 53 -15.18 -9.89 1.46
CA MET A 53 -15.81 -9.03 0.47
C MET A 53 -15.70 -9.56 -0.96
N LYS A 54 -14.69 -10.39 -1.28
CA LYS A 54 -14.57 -11.03 -2.59
C LYS A 54 -15.76 -11.94 -2.91
N ARG A 55 -16.49 -12.44 -1.90
CA ARG A 55 -17.71 -13.24 -2.13
C ARG A 55 -18.84 -12.40 -2.72
N SER A 56 -18.88 -11.11 -2.40
CA SER A 56 -19.95 -10.19 -2.81
C SER A 56 -19.52 -9.21 -3.92
N MET A 57 -18.22 -8.96 -4.08
CA MET A 57 -17.68 -7.93 -4.97
C MET A 57 -16.64 -8.47 -5.96
N SER A 58 -16.49 -7.75 -7.08
CA SER A 58 -15.47 -8.00 -8.07
C SER A 58 -14.09 -7.48 -7.62
N TYR A 59 -13.01 -8.04 -8.18
CA TYR A 59 -11.65 -7.52 -7.97
C TYR A 59 -11.49 -6.05 -8.39
N ARG A 60 -12.32 -5.58 -9.34
CA ARG A 60 -12.30 -4.20 -9.82
C ARG A 60 -12.84 -3.23 -8.77
N GLU A 61 -13.86 -3.62 -8.03
CA GLU A 61 -14.43 -2.82 -6.95
C GLU A 61 -13.52 -2.82 -5.73
N LEU A 62 -12.99 -3.98 -5.36
CA LEU A 62 -11.98 -4.09 -4.29
C LEU A 62 -10.75 -3.20 -4.59
N SER A 63 -10.32 -3.16 -5.85
CA SER A 63 -9.21 -2.30 -6.28
C SER A 63 -9.49 -0.81 -6.04
N LYS A 64 -10.74 -0.37 -6.23
CA LYS A 64 -11.14 1.02 -5.95
C LYS A 64 -11.24 1.30 -4.45
N ILE A 65 -11.85 0.40 -3.69
CA ILE A 65 -12.06 0.57 -2.24
C ILE A 65 -10.71 0.65 -1.51
N TYR A 66 -9.80 -0.26 -1.85
CA TYR A 66 -8.51 -0.35 -1.17
C TYR A 66 -7.41 0.49 -1.81
N ASN A 67 -7.66 1.06 -2.99
CA ASN A 67 -6.65 1.72 -3.83
C ASN A 67 -5.43 0.81 -4.08
N ILE A 68 -5.67 -0.47 -4.33
CA ILE A 68 -4.64 -1.49 -4.57
C ILE A 68 -4.82 -2.06 -5.98
N PRO A 69 -3.75 -2.30 -6.75
CA PRO A 69 -3.85 -2.94 -8.05
C PRO A 69 -4.52 -4.31 -7.99
N ARG A 70 -5.35 -4.62 -8.99
CA ARG A 70 -6.07 -5.89 -9.10
C ARG A 70 -5.16 -7.12 -8.95
N GLY A 71 -3.97 -7.10 -9.55
CA GLY A 71 -3.00 -8.19 -9.45
C GLY A 71 -2.50 -8.40 -8.02
N THR A 72 -2.27 -7.31 -7.28
CA THR A 72 -1.88 -7.37 -5.86
C THR A 72 -3.00 -7.98 -5.02
N ILE A 73 -4.25 -7.55 -5.21
CA ILE A 73 -5.40 -8.13 -4.49
C ILE A 73 -5.52 -9.62 -4.79
N HIS A 74 -5.43 -10.01 -6.07
CA HIS A 74 -5.49 -11.42 -6.47
C HIS A 74 -4.38 -12.25 -5.80
N TYR A 75 -3.14 -11.74 -5.78
CA TYR A 75 -2.02 -12.39 -5.11
C TYR A 75 -2.29 -12.61 -3.61
N HIS A 76 -2.76 -11.58 -2.90
CA HIS A 76 -3.02 -11.68 -1.46
C HIS A 76 -4.15 -12.66 -1.13
N ILE A 77 -5.25 -12.62 -1.89
CA ILE A 77 -6.39 -13.54 -1.70
C ILE A 77 -5.95 -14.98 -1.99
N LYS A 78 -5.27 -15.22 -3.11
CA LYS A 78 -4.78 -16.55 -3.48
C LYS A 78 -3.81 -17.12 -2.44
N LYS A 79 -2.88 -16.29 -1.94
CA LYS A 79 -1.93 -16.70 -0.90
C LYS A 79 -2.64 -17.05 0.41
N TYR A 80 -3.67 -16.28 0.78
CA TYR A 80 -4.50 -16.57 1.95
C TYR A 80 -5.27 -17.89 1.81
N GLU A 81 -5.89 -18.13 0.65
CA GLU A 81 -6.60 -19.39 0.36
C GLU A 81 -5.67 -20.61 0.35
N GLN A 82 -4.45 -20.45 -0.18
CA GLN A 82 -3.42 -21.51 -0.19
C GLN A 82 -2.99 -21.88 1.25
N ALA A 83 -2.74 -20.89 2.09
CA ALA A 83 -2.42 -21.09 3.49
C ALA A 83 -3.56 -21.81 4.25
N MET A 84 -4.83 -21.50 3.93
CA MET A 84 -6.00 -22.13 4.57
C MET A 84 -6.27 -23.56 4.08
N THR A 85 -5.97 -23.86 2.81
CA THR A 85 -6.26 -25.17 2.19
C THR A 85 -5.16 -26.20 2.40
N GLY A 86 -4.08 -25.87 3.13
CA GLY A 86 -3.02 -26.81 3.50
C GLY A 86 -2.24 -27.38 2.31
N ARG A 87 -2.37 -26.80 1.11
CA ARG A 87 -1.64 -27.22 -0.10
C ARG A 87 -0.28 -26.51 -0.25
N ASP A 88 0.24 -25.97 0.84
CA ASP A 88 1.60 -25.46 0.85
C ASP A 88 2.57 -26.60 1.11
N LYS A 89 3.44 -26.87 0.13
CA LYS A 89 4.57 -27.82 0.25
C LYS A 89 5.65 -27.33 1.25
N ASN A 90 5.42 -26.18 1.90
CA ASN A 90 6.32 -25.52 2.85
C ASN A 90 5.68 -25.31 4.23
N ALA A 91 4.65 -26.11 4.58
CA ALA A 91 3.93 -26.02 5.85
C ALA A 91 4.73 -26.62 7.02
N GLU A 92 5.89 -26.03 7.32
CA GLU A 92 6.47 -26.12 8.65
C GLU A 92 6.37 -24.75 9.30
N THR A 93 5.85 -24.74 10.54
CA THR A 93 5.59 -23.57 11.40
C THR A 93 4.20 -22.95 11.21
N GLY A 94 3.46 -22.85 12.34
CA GLY A 94 2.08 -22.41 12.43
C GLY A 94 1.78 -21.06 11.76
N MET A 95 0.47 -20.79 11.59
CA MET A 95 -0.13 -19.62 10.92
C MET A 95 0.90 -18.63 10.37
N PRO A 96 1.10 -18.52 9.04
CA PRO A 96 2.09 -17.62 8.52
C PRO A 96 1.74 -16.21 8.97
N GLU A 97 2.53 -15.63 9.88
CA GLU A 97 2.64 -14.18 10.01
C GLU A 97 3.03 -13.72 8.61
N LEU A 98 2.06 -13.24 7.84
CA LEU A 98 2.30 -12.75 6.51
C LEU A 98 3.00 -11.41 6.69
N ARG A 99 4.32 -11.46 6.92
CA ARG A 99 5.20 -10.30 6.88
C ARG A 99 5.15 -9.78 5.45
N TYR A 100 4.15 -8.94 5.18
CA TYR A 100 4.01 -8.17 3.98
C TYR A 100 5.06 -7.05 4.00
N GLY A 101 6.33 -7.45 3.94
CA GLY A 101 7.46 -6.58 3.63
C GLY A 101 7.60 -6.49 2.12
N LEU A 102 7.18 -5.37 1.55
CA LEU A 102 7.53 -5.02 0.17
C LEU A 102 8.91 -4.36 0.20
N ALA A 103 9.87 -4.99 -0.49
CA ALA A 103 11.18 -4.44 -0.84
C ALA A 103 11.07 -3.32 -1.89
#